data_AF-A0A7C8AFG0-F1
#
_entry.id   AF-A0A7C8AFG0-F1
#
_cell.length_a   1.000
_cell.length_b   1.000
_cell.length_c   1.000
_cell.angle_alpha   90.00
_cell.angle_beta   90.00
_cell.angle_gamma   90.00
#
_symmetry.space_group_name_H-M   'P 1'
#
loop_
_entity.id
_entity.type
_entity.pdbx_description
1 polymer ?
#
loop_
_entity_poly.entity_id
_entity_poly.type
_entity_poly.pdbx_seq_one_letter_code
_entity_poly.pdbx_strand_id
1 'polypeptide(L)'
;HVAIDKPDIRGREAILKIHAKDVTLSADVDLKKIAAMTPGFAGADLANLINEAALTAARRGADEVTMAHFQEAADRIMGGLEKKNRIMSHKEKEIVAYHESGHALVAMLLPGTDPVSKISIIPRGIAALGYTQQLPTEDRYLMTRDELLDRLQVLLGGRVAEEVILDDISTGAQNDLQRASDIARTMVMEYGMSERLGLLTYTHTPQSRYLDLGLGSNEREYSERTAQDIDEEKSRIMDEAHQKVLLKLKNYRDSLEKLAKILLEKETIDGDELKQFAEEVRVRASEAGEKP
;
A
#
# COMPACT_ATOMS: atom_id res chain seq x y z
N HIS A 1 13.46 28.75 -15.49
CA HIS A 1 12.56 27.91 -14.68
C HIS A 1 13.43 27.06 -13.78
N VAL A 2 13.24 27.12 -12.45
CA VAL A 2 13.92 26.23 -11.50
C VAL A 2 12.83 25.31 -10.98
N ALA A 3 12.84 24.05 -11.41
CA ALA A 3 11.91 23.05 -10.90
C ALA A 3 12.35 22.66 -9.49
N ILE A 4 11.40 22.63 -8.56
CA ILE A 4 11.63 22.12 -7.21
C ILE A 4 10.81 20.84 -7.10
N ASP A 5 11.50 19.71 -7.09
CA ASP A 5 10.89 18.41 -6.93
C ASP A 5 10.40 18.20 -5.49
N LYS A 6 9.52 17.21 -5.32
CA LYS A 6 9.11 16.77 -3.98
C LYS A 6 10.33 16.25 -3.20
N PRO A 7 10.38 16.46 -1.88
CA PRO A 7 11.50 16.02 -1.06
C PRO A 7 11.60 14.49 -1.00
N ASP A 8 12.83 13.99 -1.10
CA ASP A 8 13.19 12.61 -0.73
C ASP A 8 13.11 12.41 0.80
N ILE A 9 13.30 11.19 1.29
CA ILE A 9 13.14 10.82 2.70
C ILE A 9 14.06 11.65 3.61
N ARG A 10 15.27 11.97 3.16
CA ARG A 10 16.21 12.82 3.90
C ARG A 10 15.77 14.27 3.92
N GLY A 11 15.25 14.78 2.80
CA GLY A 11 14.62 16.07 2.69
C GLY A 11 13.39 16.19 3.58
N ARG A 12 12.54 15.16 3.61
CA ARG A 12 11.37 15.08 4.51
C ARG A 12 11.80 15.12 5.97
N GLU A 13 12.82 14.34 6.37
CA GLU A 13 13.38 14.39 7.72
C GLU A 13 13.93 15.78 8.07
N ALA A 14 14.64 16.45 7.15
CA ALA A 14 15.16 17.79 7.36
C ALA A 14 14.05 18.83 7.52
N ILE A 15 13.00 18.75 6.70
CA ILE A 15 11.82 19.63 6.79
C ILE A 15 11.10 19.40 8.12
N LEU A 16 10.89 18.15 8.53
CA LEU A 16 10.30 17.81 9.83
C LEU A 16 11.12 18.41 10.98
N LYS A 17 12.46 18.31 10.94
CA LYS A 17 13.35 18.93 11.94
C LYS A 17 13.21 20.45 12.01
N ILE A 18 12.90 21.12 10.91
CA ILE A 18 12.69 22.59 10.88
C ILE A 18 11.37 22.92 11.57
N HIS A 19 10.29 22.25 11.18
CA HIS A 19 8.95 22.54 11.70
C HIS A 19 8.71 22.02 13.13
N ALA A 20 9.48 21.03 13.58
CA ALA A 20 9.37 20.47 14.93
C ALA A 20 9.96 21.38 16.02
N LYS A 21 10.71 22.44 15.67
CA LYS A 21 11.41 23.30 16.65
C LYS A 21 10.47 23.99 17.63
N ASP A 22 9.26 24.31 17.19
CA ASP A 22 8.27 25.05 17.98
C ASP A 22 7.32 24.12 18.75
N VAL A 23 7.61 22.81 18.76
CA VAL A 23 6.76 21.79 19.38
C VAL A 23 7.57 20.99 20.40
N THR A 24 7.04 20.83 21.60
CA THR A 24 7.64 19.97 22.63
C THR A 24 7.44 18.52 22.25
N LEU A 25 8.50 17.87 21.77
CA LEU A 25 8.50 16.45 21.42
C LEU A 25 8.95 15.59 22.59
N SER A 26 8.31 14.45 22.79
CA SER A 26 8.77 13.44 23.75
C SER A 26 9.92 12.60 23.18
N ALA A 27 10.61 11.88 24.08
CA ALA A 27 11.82 11.13 23.74
C ALA A 27 11.62 9.93 22.79
N ASP A 28 10.38 9.44 22.63
CA ASP A 28 10.03 8.34 21.73
C ASP A 28 9.86 8.78 20.26
N VAL A 29 9.87 10.09 19.97
CA VAL A 29 9.65 10.60 18.61
C VAL A 29 10.88 10.36 17.73
N ASP A 30 10.67 9.60 16.65
CA ASP A 30 11.67 9.33 15.61
C ASP A 30 11.24 10.00 14.29
N LEU A 31 11.80 11.18 14.01
CA LEU A 31 11.51 11.95 12.80
C LEU A 31 11.91 11.21 11.51
N LYS A 32 12.86 10.28 11.58
CA LYS A 32 13.26 9.47 10.42
C LYS A 32 12.17 8.44 10.09
N LYS A 33 11.58 7.80 11.11
CA LYS A 33 10.41 6.94 10.92
C LYS A 33 9.20 7.73 10.41
N ILE A 34 9.01 8.96 10.88
CA ILE A 34 7.93 9.84 10.40
C ILE A 34 8.14 10.18 8.91
N ALA A 35 9.37 10.52 8.50
CA ALA A 35 9.69 10.78 7.10
C ALA A 35 9.44 9.57 6.18
N ALA A 36 9.66 8.36 6.69
CA ALA A 36 9.41 7.12 5.98
C ALA A 36 7.90 6.83 5.79
N MET A 37 7.06 7.17 6.78
CA MET A 37 5.60 6.93 6.71
C MET A 37 4.83 7.98 5.91
N THR A 38 5.50 9.02 5.43
CA THR A 38 4.91 10.09 4.62
C THR A 38 5.52 10.18 3.22
N PRO A 39 5.55 9.07 2.44
CA PRO A 39 6.08 9.12 1.07
C PRO A 39 5.24 10.06 0.21
N GLY A 40 5.91 10.88 -0.61
CA GLY A 40 5.26 11.81 -1.54
C GLY A 40 4.68 13.08 -0.92
N PHE A 41 4.85 13.30 0.39
CA PHE A 41 4.47 14.54 1.06
C PHE A 41 5.38 15.70 0.61
N ALA A 42 4.78 16.84 0.32
CA ALA A 42 5.50 18.10 0.12
C ALA A 42 5.82 18.78 1.45
N GLY A 43 6.63 19.84 1.43
CA GLY A 43 7.00 20.56 2.65
C GLY A 43 5.80 21.11 3.43
N ALA A 44 4.75 21.57 2.72
CA ALA A 44 3.51 22.01 3.33
C ALA A 44 2.74 20.87 4.02
N ASP A 45 2.74 19.67 3.44
CA ASP A 45 2.06 18.50 4.04
C ASP A 45 2.76 18.08 5.34
N LEU A 46 4.09 18.14 5.38
CA LEU A 46 4.89 17.85 6.59
C LEU A 46 4.71 18.90 7.69
N ALA A 47 4.61 20.18 7.31
CA ALA A 47 4.27 21.24 8.25
C ALA A 47 2.86 21.03 8.84
N ASN A 48 1.89 20.64 8.00
CA ASN A 48 0.55 20.31 8.44
C ASN A 48 0.51 19.08 9.36
N LEU A 49 1.32 18.05 9.07
CA LEU A 49 1.45 16.88 9.93
C LEU A 49 1.87 17.23 11.36
N ILE A 50 2.88 18.09 11.51
CA ILE A 50 3.34 18.53 12.83
C ILE A 50 2.24 19.28 13.58
N ASN A 51 1.52 20.17 12.89
CA ASN A 51 0.41 20.90 13.49
C ASN A 51 -0.72 19.95 13.93
N GLU A 52 -1.11 18.98 13.11
CA GLU A 52 -2.14 18.00 13.46
C GLU A 52 -1.71 17.10 14.63
N ALA A 53 -0.44 16.72 14.72
CA ALA A 53 0.11 15.97 15.84
C ALA A 53 0.04 16.80 17.14
N ALA A 54 0.45 18.07 17.09
CA ALA A 54 0.39 18.98 18.23
C ALA A 54 -1.06 19.26 18.67
N LEU A 55 -1.98 19.48 17.73
CA LEU A 55 -3.42 19.64 18.02
C LEU A 55 -4.04 18.38 18.64
N THR A 56 -3.55 17.20 18.25
CA THR A 56 -4.01 15.92 18.81
C THR A 56 -3.51 15.75 20.24
N ALA A 57 -2.24 16.08 20.51
CA ALA A 57 -1.68 16.09 21.86
C ALA A 57 -2.42 17.08 22.78
N ALA A 58 -2.62 18.32 22.31
CA ALA A 58 -3.33 19.36 23.06
C ALA A 58 -4.77 18.98 23.39
N ARG A 59 -5.50 18.36 22.46
CA ARG A 59 -6.88 17.87 22.70
C ARG A 59 -6.95 16.78 23.77
N ARG A 60 -5.87 16.03 23.98
CA ARG A 60 -5.75 15.00 25.02
C ARG A 60 -5.17 15.55 26.33
N GLY A 61 -4.85 16.84 26.39
CA GLY A 61 -4.20 17.44 27.54
C GLY A 61 -2.79 16.89 27.80
N ALA A 62 -2.11 16.41 26.75
CA ALA A 62 -0.73 15.94 26.86
C ALA A 62 0.24 17.12 26.83
N ASP A 63 1.27 17.08 27.69
CA ASP A 63 2.31 18.12 27.78
C ASP A 63 3.33 18.04 26.63
N GLU A 64 3.48 16.86 26.03
CA GLU A 64 4.43 16.58 24.95
C GLU A 64 3.74 15.85 23.78
N VAL A 65 4.28 16.05 22.57
CA VAL A 65 3.85 15.36 21.35
C VAL A 65 4.64 14.07 21.20
N THR A 66 3.95 12.93 21.24
CA THR A 66 4.52 11.58 21.15
C THR A 66 4.49 11.01 19.75
N MET A 67 5.21 9.90 19.54
CA MET A 67 5.19 9.19 18.26
C MET A 67 3.78 8.73 17.88
N ALA A 68 2.97 8.36 18.88
CA ALA A 68 1.57 7.99 18.68
C ALA A 68 0.72 9.16 18.15
N HIS A 69 0.97 10.40 18.59
CA HIS A 69 0.28 11.58 18.04
C HIS A 69 0.64 11.82 16.58
N PHE A 70 1.91 11.60 16.19
CA PHE A 70 2.32 11.67 14.78
C PHE A 70 1.70 10.58 13.92
N GLN A 71 1.66 9.34 14.41
CA GLN A 71 1.02 8.24 13.70
C GLN A 71 -0.47 8.53 13.47
N GLU A 72 -1.19 9.01 14.49
CA GLU A 72 -2.60 9.37 14.36
C GLU A 72 -2.83 10.53 13.38
N ALA A 73 -1.95 11.54 13.41
CA ALA A 73 -2.00 12.65 12.47
C ALA A 73 -1.73 12.19 11.03
N ALA A 74 -0.74 11.32 10.83
CA ALA A 74 -0.39 10.75 9.53
C ALA A 74 -1.55 9.89 8.98
N ASP A 75 -2.12 9.02 9.81
CA ASP A 75 -3.28 8.20 9.49
C ASP A 75 -4.49 9.07 9.07
N ARG A 76 -4.68 10.21 9.75
CA ARG A 76 -5.77 11.14 9.44
C ARG A 76 -5.55 11.90 8.14
N ILE A 77 -4.32 12.30 7.83
CA ILE A 77 -4.00 13.01 6.59
C ILE A 77 -4.10 12.06 5.39
N MET A 78 -3.60 10.82 5.52
CA MET A 78 -3.61 9.84 4.43
C MET A 78 -4.98 9.16 4.26
N GLY A 79 -5.58 8.68 5.35
CA GLY A 79 -6.83 7.90 5.33
C GLY A 79 -8.10 8.72 5.58
N GLY A 80 -7.98 9.97 6.02
CA GLY A 80 -9.11 10.80 6.44
C GLY A 80 -9.54 10.56 7.90
N LEU A 81 -10.62 11.24 8.31
CA LEU A 81 -11.16 11.13 9.66
C LEU A 81 -11.66 9.70 9.97
N GLU A 82 -11.34 9.23 11.17
CA GLU A 82 -11.89 7.99 11.73
C GLU A 82 -13.41 8.13 11.92
N LYS A 83 -14.17 7.15 11.41
CA LYS A 83 -15.63 7.17 11.52
C LYS A 83 -16.10 6.35 12.72
N LYS A 84 -16.02 6.96 13.91
CA LYS A 84 -16.49 6.34 15.18
C LYS A 84 -17.97 5.89 15.15
N ASN A 85 -18.79 6.49 14.29
CA ASN A 85 -20.21 6.17 14.15
C ASN A 85 -20.53 5.13 13.06
N ARG A 86 -19.53 4.67 12.29
CA ARG A 86 -19.74 3.63 11.26
C ARG A 86 -19.59 2.27 11.92
N ILE A 87 -20.69 1.77 12.47
CA ILE A 87 -20.76 0.43 13.06
C ILE A 87 -20.77 -0.57 11.92
N MET A 88 -19.65 -1.28 11.73
CA MET A 88 -19.60 -2.46 10.85
C MET A 88 -20.24 -3.66 11.57
N SER A 89 -20.97 -4.47 10.81
CA SER A 89 -21.44 -5.76 11.29
C SER A 89 -20.26 -6.69 11.58
N HIS A 90 -20.49 -7.72 12.40
CA HIS A 90 -19.46 -8.74 12.67
C HIS A 90 -18.96 -9.39 11.38
N LYS A 91 -19.87 -9.68 10.43
CA LYS A 91 -19.52 -10.26 9.13
C LYS A 91 -18.62 -9.33 8.31
N GLU A 92 -18.91 -8.02 8.28
CA GLU A 92 -18.07 -7.04 7.58
C GLU A 92 -16.70 -6.90 8.24
N LYS A 93 -16.62 -6.88 9.58
CA LYS A 93 -15.34 -6.86 10.29
C LYS A 93 -14.49 -8.08 9.96
N GLU A 94 -15.12 -9.26 9.90
CA GLU A 94 -14.46 -10.51 9.54
C GLU A 94 -13.91 -10.47 8.10
N ILE A 95 -14.72 -10.03 7.13
CA ILE A 95 -14.28 -9.85 5.74
C ILE A 95 -13.04 -8.94 5.68
N VAL A 96 -13.12 -7.76 6.31
CA VAL A 96 -12.01 -6.79 6.30
C VAL A 96 -10.78 -7.35 7.02
N ALA A 97 -10.94 -8.08 8.12
CA ALA A 97 -9.81 -8.67 8.83
C ALA A 97 -9.06 -9.70 7.97
N TYR A 98 -9.77 -10.59 7.27
CA TYR A 98 -9.13 -11.53 6.35
C TYR A 98 -8.51 -10.82 5.13
N HIS A 99 -9.18 -9.79 4.61
CA HIS A 99 -8.68 -8.99 3.51
C HIS A 99 -7.33 -8.31 3.84
N GLU A 100 -7.28 -7.57 4.94
CA GLU A 100 -6.06 -6.89 5.37
C GLU A 100 -4.95 -7.88 5.77
N SER A 101 -5.32 -8.99 6.41
CA SER A 101 -4.38 -10.07 6.72
C SER A 101 -3.79 -10.71 5.46
N GLY A 102 -4.57 -10.79 4.38
CA GLY A 102 -4.13 -11.25 3.07
C GLY A 102 -3.03 -10.38 2.47
N HIS A 103 -3.25 -9.07 2.44
CA HIS A 103 -2.23 -8.11 1.99
C HIS A 103 -0.95 -8.23 2.80
N ALA A 104 -1.07 -8.24 4.13
CA ALA A 104 0.06 -8.28 5.02
C ALA A 104 0.85 -9.58 4.92
N LEU A 105 0.19 -10.74 4.91
CA LEU A 105 0.86 -12.03 4.84
C LEU A 105 1.62 -12.20 3.53
N VAL A 106 1.02 -11.81 2.40
CA VAL A 106 1.69 -11.84 1.09
C VAL A 106 2.92 -10.91 1.10
N ALA A 107 2.80 -9.71 1.64
CA ALA A 107 3.92 -8.78 1.78
C ALA A 107 5.04 -9.28 2.71
N MET A 108 4.73 -10.11 3.71
CA MET A 108 5.75 -10.70 4.58
C MET A 108 6.51 -11.86 3.91
N LEU A 109 5.83 -12.57 3.00
CA LEU A 109 6.34 -13.74 2.29
C LEU A 109 7.16 -13.39 1.04
N LEU A 110 7.05 -12.16 0.53
CA LEU A 110 7.76 -11.73 -0.67
C LEU A 110 9.05 -10.97 -0.29
N PRO A 111 10.16 -11.20 -1.02
CA PRO A 111 11.42 -10.53 -0.75
C PRO A 111 11.46 -9.09 -1.28
N GLY A 112 10.73 -8.82 -2.38
CA GLY A 112 10.75 -7.54 -3.09
C GLY A 112 9.81 -6.48 -2.51
N THR A 113 9.19 -6.73 -1.36
CA THR A 113 8.17 -5.86 -0.77
C THR A 113 8.65 -5.13 0.46
N ASP A 114 8.20 -3.89 0.61
CA ASP A 114 8.46 -3.08 1.78
C ASP A 114 7.84 -3.73 3.05
N PRO A 115 8.50 -3.59 4.22
CA PRO A 115 8.02 -4.18 5.46
C PRO A 115 6.67 -3.60 5.88
N VAL A 116 5.77 -4.48 6.32
CA VAL A 116 4.47 -4.08 6.87
C VAL A 116 4.68 -3.43 8.24
N SER A 117 4.27 -2.17 8.37
CA SER A 117 4.43 -1.40 9.61
C SER A 117 3.17 -1.35 10.46
N LYS A 118 1.99 -1.51 9.85
CA LYS A 118 0.72 -1.44 10.57
C LYS A 118 -0.40 -2.10 9.77
N ILE A 119 -1.32 -2.76 10.46
CA ILE A 119 -2.57 -3.26 9.89
C ILE A 119 -3.71 -2.77 10.77
N SER A 120 -4.80 -2.28 10.18
CA SER A 120 -5.98 -1.84 10.93
C SER A 120 -7.27 -2.16 10.18
N ILE A 121 -8.30 -2.57 10.93
CA ILE A 121 -9.68 -2.76 10.43
C ILE A 121 -10.61 -1.63 10.87
N ILE A 122 -10.04 -0.51 11.35
CA ILE A 122 -10.80 0.65 11.79
C ILE A 122 -11.12 1.51 10.56
N PRO A 123 -12.42 1.76 10.27
CA PRO A 123 -12.81 2.46 9.05
C PRO A 123 -12.40 3.94 9.08
N ARG A 124 -11.75 4.39 8.01
CA ARG A 124 -11.28 5.78 7.83
C ARG A 124 -11.76 6.37 6.51
N GLY A 125 -12.12 7.64 6.53
CA GLY A 125 -12.51 8.37 5.31
C GLY A 125 -13.77 7.81 4.62
N ILE A 126 -13.87 8.03 3.31
CA ILE A 126 -15.07 7.66 2.52
C ILE A 126 -15.01 6.20 2.06
N ALA A 127 -13.83 5.67 1.74
CA ALA A 127 -13.67 4.39 1.04
C ALA A 127 -12.84 3.32 1.78
N ALA A 128 -12.04 3.65 2.80
CA ALA A 128 -11.19 2.67 3.47
C ALA A 128 -11.93 2.02 4.66
N LEU A 129 -12.23 0.72 4.53
CA LEU A 129 -12.80 -0.09 5.62
C LEU A 129 -11.71 -0.69 6.52
N GLY A 130 -10.51 -0.89 5.96
CA GLY A 130 -9.27 -1.23 6.64
C GLY A 130 -8.09 -0.69 5.83
N TYR A 131 -6.88 -0.87 6.34
CA TYR A 131 -5.66 -0.64 5.57
C TYR A 131 -4.46 -1.41 6.12
N THR A 132 -3.60 -1.81 5.19
CA THR A 132 -2.28 -2.38 5.43
C THR A 132 -1.23 -1.37 5.00
N GLN A 133 -0.44 -0.87 5.95
CA GLN A 133 0.61 0.10 5.70
C GLN A 133 1.95 -0.61 5.51
N GLN A 134 2.58 -0.38 4.36
CA GLN A 134 3.96 -0.72 4.09
C GLN A 134 4.84 0.52 4.26
N LEU A 135 6.00 0.37 4.89
CA LEU A 135 6.92 1.48 5.13
C LEU A 135 8.13 1.36 4.20
N PRO A 136 8.24 2.23 3.17
CA PRO A 136 9.38 2.20 2.25
C PRO A 136 10.70 2.36 2.99
N THR A 137 11.67 1.48 2.72
CA THR A 137 13.02 1.62 3.30
C THR A 137 13.87 2.66 2.58
N GLU A 138 13.55 2.94 1.32
CA GLU A 138 14.24 3.88 0.45
C GLU A 138 13.27 4.49 -0.57
N ASP A 139 13.51 5.71 -1.05
CA ASP A 139 12.76 6.23 -2.20
C ASP A 139 13.31 5.58 -3.48
N ARG A 140 12.49 4.76 -4.13
CA ARG A 140 12.86 4.04 -5.35
C ARG A 140 12.42 4.81 -6.59
N TYR A 141 13.37 5.11 -7.46
CA TYR A 141 13.11 5.75 -8.76
C TYR A 141 12.96 4.74 -9.90
N LEU A 142 13.46 3.51 -9.70
CA LEU A 142 13.41 2.42 -10.67
C LEU A 142 12.80 1.20 -9.99
N MET A 143 12.00 0.43 -10.73
CA MET A 143 11.44 -0.84 -10.29
C MET A 143 11.73 -1.92 -11.33
N THR A 144 12.16 -3.07 -10.86
CA THR A 144 12.36 -4.26 -11.69
C THR A 144 11.03 -4.94 -12.01
N ARG A 145 11.04 -5.85 -13.01
CA ARG A 145 9.86 -6.65 -13.35
C ARG A 145 9.38 -7.47 -12.16
N ASP A 146 10.29 -8.08 -11.42
CA ASP A 146 9.96 -8.94 -10.28
C ASP A 146 9.34 -8.14 -9.13
N GLU A 147 9.85 -6.94 -8.85
CA GLU A 147 9.25 -6.05 -7.84
C GLU A 147 7.83 -5.60 -8.21
N LEU A 148 7.56 -5.34 -9.49
CA LEU A 148 6.21 -5.01 -9.96
C LEU A 148 5.27 -6.22 -9.85
N LEU A 149 5.75 -7.42 -10.16
CA LEU A 149 4.99 -8.66 -9.98
C LEU A 149 4.73 -8.95 -8.50
N ASP A 150 5.67 -8.68 -7.61
CA ASP A 150 5.50 -8.81 -6.16
C ASP A 150 4.47 -7.79 -5.65
N ARG A 151 4.51 -6.55 -6.15
CA ARG A 151 3.50 -5.54 -5.83
C ARG A 151 2.09 -5.94 -6.31
N LEU A 152 1.98 -6.54 -7.50
CA LEU A 152 0.72 -7.12 -7.98
C LEU A 152 0.21 -8.21 -7.05
N GLN A 153 1.09 -9.12 -6.63
CA GLN A 153 0.73 -10.19 -5.69
C GLN A 153 0.21 -9.62 -4.36
N VAL A 154 0.86 -8.59 -3.80
CA VAL A 154 0.37 -7.91 -2.59
C VAL A 154 -1.02 -7.32 -2.81
N LEU A 155 -1.26 -6.59 -3.90
CA LEU A 155 -2.57 -5.98 -4.20
C LEU A 155 -3.67 -7.03 -4.37
N LEU A 156 -3.34 -8.21 -4.91
CA LEU A 156 -4.30 -9.31 -5.02
C LEU A 156 -4.51 -10.07 -3.70
N GLY A 157 -3.60 -9.91 -2.73
CA GLY A 157 -3.59 -10.62 -1.46
C GLY A 157 -4.92 -10.57 -0.70
N GLY A 158 -5.52 -9.39 -0.56
CA GLY A 158 -6.79 -9.25 0.16
C GLY A 158 -7.95 -9.97 -0.52
N ARG A 159 -8.08 -9.81 -1.84
CA ARG A 159 -9.11 -10.51 -2.63
C ARG A 159 -8.97 -12.03 -2.57
N VAL A 160 -7.75 -12.54 -2.72
CA VAL A 160 -7.50 -13.98 -2.72
C VAL A 160 -7.66 -14.56 -1.31
N ALA A 161 -7.37 -13.79 -0.25
CA ALA A 161 -7.64 -14.21 1.13
C ALA A 161 -9.14 -14.42 1.40
N GLU A 162 -9.99 -13.53 0.87
CA GLU A 162 -11.45 -13.71 0.91
C GLU A 162 -11.85 -15.02 0.19
N GLU A 163 -11.34 -15.25 -1.02
CA GLU A 163 -11.61 -16.47 -1.79
C GLU A 163 -11.22 -17.76 -1.03
N VAL A 164 -10.04 -17.79 -0.41
CA VAL A 164 -9.51 -18.99 0.25
C VAL A 164 -10.23 -19.33 1.55
N ILE A 165 -10.63 -18.31 2.33
CA ILE A 165 -11.18 -18.50 3.67
C ILE A 165 -12.70 -18.42 3.68
N LEU A 166 -13.28 -17.45 2.99
CA LEU A 166 -14.70 -17.12 3.06
C LEU A 166 -15.53 -17.80 1.97
N ASP A 167 -14.88 -18.37 0.96
CA ASP A 167 -15.53 -18.99 -0.23
C ASP A 167 -16.55 -18.04 -0.91
N ASP A 168 -16.34 -16.74 -0.71
CA ASP A 168 -17.17 -15.63 -1.21
C ASP A 168 -16.27 -14.41 -1.39
N ILE A 169 -16.73 -13.48 -2.22
CA ILE A 169 -15.96 -12.33 -2.68
C ILE A 169 -16.71 -11.01 -2.44
N SER A 170 -16.03 -10.03 -1.85
CA SER A 170 -16.60 -8.73 -1.52
C SER A 170 -16.34 -7.68 -2.61
N THR A 171 -16.97 -6.51 -2.47
CA THR A 171 -16.67 -5.32 -3.29
C THR A 171 -15.48 -4.51 -2.76
N GLY A 172 -14.89 -4.91 -1.62
CA GLY A 172 -13.80 -4.19 -0.96
C GLY A 172 -12.52 -4.09 -1.80
N ALA A 173 -12.25 -5.09 -2.64
CA ALA A 173 -11.05 -5.18 -3.46
C ALA A 173 -11.03 -4.24 -4.69
N GLN A 174 -12.04 -3.39 -4.90
CA GLN A 174 -12.16 -2.57 -6.12
C GLN A 174 -10.91 -1.69 -6.35
N ASN A 175 -10.44 -1.00 -5.31
CA ASN A 175 -9.28 -0.11 -5.42
C ASN A 175 -7.99 -0.89 -5.70
N ASP A 176 -7.84 -2.07 -5.12
CA ASP A 176 -6.64 -2.89 -5.31
C ASP A 176 -6.62 -3.51 -6.71
N LEU A 177 -7.77 -3.96 -7.21
CA LEU A 177 -7.92 -4.42 -8.60
C LEU A 177 -7.65 -3.30 -9.61
N GLN A 178 -8.09 -2.07 -9.34
CA GLN A 178 -7.79 -0.93 -10.19
C GLN A 178 -6.28 -0.67 -10.25
N ARG A 179 -5.63 -0.58 -9.09
CA ARG A 179 -4.17 -0.37 -9.00
C ARG A 179 -3.38 -1.50 -9.63
N ALA A 180 -3.81 -2.75 -9.44
CA ALA A 180 -3.17 -3.91 -10.04
C ALA A 180 -3.32 -3.91 -11.57
N SER A 181 -4.52 -3.57 -12.06
CA SER A 181 -4.77 -3.41 -13.50
C SER A 181 -3.91 -2.32 -14.11
N ASP A 182 -3.72 -1.20 -13.40
CA ASP A 182 -2.86 -0.09 -13.85
C ASP A 182 -1.39 -0.52 -13.92
N ILE A 183 -0.89 -1.25 -12.92
CA ILE A 183 0.48 -1.80 -12.95
C ILE A 183 0.66 -2.76 -14.12
N ALA A 184 -0.24 -3.74 -14.28
CA ALA A 184 -0.18 -4.69 -15.40
C ALA A 184 -0.22 -3.97 -16.75
N ARG A 185 -1.05 -2.93 -16.87
CA ARG A 185 -1.12 -2.09 -18.06
C ARG A 185 0.20 -1.38 -18.32
N THR A 186 0.80 -0.71 -17.34
CA THR A 186 2.07 0.02 -17.51
C THR A 186 3.23 -0.93 -17.82
N MET A 187 3.28 -2.12 -17.20
CA MET A 187 4.26 -3.16 -17.53
C MET A 187 4.23 -3.53 -19.01
N VAL A 188 3.04 -3.69 -19.58
CA VAL A 188 2.83 -4.11 -20.96
C VAL A 188 2.98 -2.94 -21.94
N MET A 189 2.38 -1.79 -21.63
CA MET A 189 2.27 -0.67 -22.56
C MET A 189 3.42 0.33 -22.51
N GLU A 190 4.13 0.46 -21.38
CA GLU A 190 5.14 1.51 -21.19
C GLU A 190 6.54 0.94 -20.98
N TYR A 191 6.67 -0.11 -20.18
CA TYR A 191 7.98 -0.66 -19.79
C TYR A 191 8.50 -1.78 -20.70
N GLY A 192 7.70 -2.25 -21.66
CA GLY A 192 8.11 -3.33 -22.56
C GLY A 192 8.39 -4.66 -21.82
N MET A 193 7.69 -4.92 -20.71
CA MET A 193 7.88 -6.12 -19.87
C MET A 193 7.05 -7.33 -20.34
N SER A 194 6.57 -7.29 -21.58
CA SER A 194 5.89 -8.39 -22.26
C SER A 194 6.83 -9.03 -23.27
N GLU A 195 7.06 -10.34 -23.15
CA GLU A 195 7.85 -11.09 -24.14
C GLU A 195 7.14 -11.18 -25.49
N ARG A 196 5.79 -11.18 -25.50
CA ARG A 196 4.98 -11.28 -26.71
C ARG A 196 4.98 -9.98 -27.53
N LEU A 197 4.87 -8.84 -26.86
CA LEU A 197 4.83 -7.52 -27.51
C LEU A 197 6.23 -6.91 -27.71
N GLY A 198 7.22 -7.37 -26.94
CA GLY A 198 8.60 -6.96 -27.05
C GLY A 198 8.89 -5.57 -26.45
N LEU A 199 10.03 -5.01 -26.85
CA LEU A 199 10.58 -3.77 -26.29
C LEU A 199 9.99 -2.52 -26.97
N LEU A 200 8.66 -2.34 -26.85
CA LEU A 200 7.93 -1.22 -27.44
C LEU A 200 7.08 -0.49 -26.39
N THR A 201 6.86 0.81 -26.64
CA THR A 201 5.95 1.64 -25.86
C THR A 201 4.72 1.96 -26.70
N TYR A 202 3.53 1.67 -26.16
CA TYR A 202 2.21 1.85 -26.80
C TYR A 202 1.45 3.06 -26.25
N THR A 203 2.00 3.77 -25.28
CA THR A 203 1.44 4.99 -24.69
C THR A 203 2.23 6.21 -25.12
N HIS A 204 1.55 7.26 -25.58
CA HIS A 204 2.15 8.59 -25.66
C HIS A 204 2.02 9.30 -24.32
N THR A 205 3.11 9.89 -23.82
CA THR A 205 3.03 10.89 -22.76
C THR A 205 2.18 12.05 -23.28
N PRO A 206 1.02 12.39 -22.70
CA PRO A 206 0.29 13.58 -23.11
C PRO A 206 1.17 14.78 -22.80
N GLN A 207 1.71 15.43 -23.83
CA GLN A 207 2.26 16.76 -23.66
C GLN A 207 1.11 17.67 -23.21
N SER A 208 1.13 18.04 -21.93
CA SER A 208 0.23 19.02 -21.29
C SER A 208 -1.27 18.71 -21.39
N ARG A 209 -1.83 18.16 -20.30
CA ARG A 209 -3.29 18.16 -20.00
C ARG A 209 -3.91 19.57 -19.92
N TYR A 210 -3.11 20.63 -20.10
CA TYR A 210 -3.53 22.04 -20.04
C TYR A 210 -4.03 22.59 -21.39
N LEU A 211 -3.85 21.85 -22.49
CA LEU A 211 -4.26 22.25 -23.85
C LEU A 211 -5.28 21.29 -24.48
N ASP A 212 -5.97 20.49 -23.66
CA ASP A 212 -7.03 19.61 -24.16
C ASP A 212 -8.34 20.39 -24.29
N LEU A 213 -8.47 21.09 -25.42
CA LEU A 213 -9.68 21.79 -25.88
C LEU A 213 -10.77 20.81 -26.40
N GLY A 214 -10.82 19.57 -25.89
CA GLY A 214 -11.87 18.61 -26.24
C GLY A 214 -11.87 18.18 -27.70
N LEU A 215 -10.72 18.29 -28.37
CA LEU A 215 -10.53 17.97 -29.79
C LEU A 215 -9.21 17.22 -29.96
N GLY A 216 -9.24 15.91 -29.70
CA GLY A 216 -8.12 15.02 -29.92
C GLY A 216 -8.49 13.62 -29.46
N SER A 217 -8.94 12.80 -30.40
CA SER A 217 -9.06 11.35 -30.26
C SER A 217 -7.88 10.79 -29.45
N ASN A 218 -8.16 10.02 -28.40
CA ASN A 218 -7.23 8.98 -27.94
C ASN A 218 -7.14 7.93 -29.07
N GLU A 219 -6.59 8.32 -30.22
CA GLU A 219 -6.38 7.44 -31.34
C GLU A 219 -5.26 6.50 -30.93
N ARG A 220 -5.64 5.24 -30.72
CA ARG A 220 -4.69 4.16 -30.47
C ARG A 220 -3.80 4.07 -31.71
N GLU A 221 -2.50 4.34 -31.56
CA GLU A 221 -1.52 4.20 -32.66
C GLU A 221 -1.09 2.74 -32.88
N TYR A 222 -1.98 1.79 -32.60
CA TYR A 222 -1.72 0.37 -32.76
C TYR A 222 -2.97 -0.34 -33.29
N SER A 223 -2.76 -1.44 -34.01
CA SER A 223 -3.85 -2.18 -34.63
C SER A 223 -4.80 -2.79 -33.60
N GLU A 224 -6.04 -3.08 -33.98
CA GLU A 224 -6.99 -3.83 -33.15
C GLU A 224 -6.43 -5.18 -32.70
N ARG A 225 -5.64 -5.84 -33.55
CA ARG A 225 -4.94 -7.07 -33.19
C ARG A 225 -3.95 -6.84 -32.03
N THR A 226 -3.17 -5.76 -32.09
CA THR A 226 -2.25 -5.38 -31.01
C THR A 226 -3.00 -5.01 -29.74
N ALA A 227 -4.16 -4.35 -29.85
CA ALA A 227 -5.01 -4.05 -28.71
C ALA A 227 -5.49 -5.33 -28.00
N GLN A 228 -5.95 -6.31 -28.78
CA GLN A 228 -6.30 -7.63 -28.28
C GLN A 228 -5.09 -8.33 -27.63
N ASP A 229 -3.92 -8.28 -28.27
CA ASP A 229 -2.69 -8.85 -27.72
C ASP A 229 -2.32 -8.19 -26.37
N ILE A 230 -2.50 -6.88 -26.22
CA ILE A 230 -2.29 -6.15 -24.96
C ILE A 230 -3.28 -6.61 -23.87
N ASP A 231 -4.57 -6.76 -24.22
CA ASP A 231 -5.60 -7.16 -23.26
C ASP A 231 -5.38 -8.59 -22.73
N GLU A 232 -5.08 -9.51 -23.63
CA GLU A 232 -4.72 -10.89 -23.29
C GLU A 232 -3.44 -10.96 -22.44
N GLU A 233 -2.43 -10.12 -22.73
CA GLU A 233 -1.19 -10.07 -21.96
C GLU A 233 -1.42 -9.59 -20.52
N LYS A 234 -2.21 -8.53 -20.34
CA LYS A 234 -2.60 -8.03 -19.02
C LYS A 234 -3.37 -9.09 -18.24
N SER A 235 -4.32 -9.77 -18.89
CA SER A 235 -5.06 -10.87 -18.27
C SER A 235 -4.11 -11.96 -17.79
N ARG A 236 -3.17 -12.39 -18.66
CA ARG A 236 -2.20 -13.42 -18.29
C ARG A 236 -1.36 -13.04 -17.07
N ILE A 237 -0.86 -11.81 -17.02
CA ILE A 237 -0.08 -11.31 -15.86
C ILE A 237 -0.92 -11.33 -14.58
N MET A 238 -2.17 -10.89 -14.65
CA MET A 238 -3.10 -10.89 -13.51
C MET A 238 -3.42 -12.32 -13.05
N ASP A 239 -3.68 -13.23 -13.98
CA ASP A 239 -3.98 -14.63 -13.69
C ASP A 239 -2.78 -15.36 -13.07
N GLU A 240 -1.57 -15.16 -13.61
CA GLU A 240 -0.34 -15.72 -13.04
C GLU A 240 -0.08 -15.20 -11.62
N ALA A 241 -0.26 -13.89 -11.40
CA ALA A 241 -0.13 -13.29 -10.07
C ALA A 241 -1.18 -13.86 -9.10
N HIS A 242 -2.44 -13.97 -9.53
CA HIS A 242 -3.52 -14.58 -8.76
C HIS A 242 -3.19 -16.02 -8.34
N GLN A 243 -2.76 -16.88 -9.28
CA GLN A 243 -2.43 -18.27 -8.98
C GLN A 243 -1.27 -18.40 -7.97
N LYS A 244 -0.24 -17.55 -8.09
CA LYS A 244 0.87 -17.51 -7.12
C LYS A 244 0.40 -17.13 -5.72
N VAL A 245 -0.45 -16.10 -5.61
CA VAL A 245 -1.03 -15.68 -4.33
C VAL A 245 -1.91 -16.78 -3.74
N LEU A 246 -2.74 -17.42 -4.57
CA LEU A 246 -3.63 -18.51 -4.16
C LEU A 246 -2.84 -19.68 -3.56
N LEU A 247 -1.75 -20.09 -4.22
CA LEU A 247 -0.88 -21.15 -3.70
C LEU A 247 -0.24 -20.74 -2.37
N LYS A 248 0.31 -19.52 -2.27
CA LYS A 248 0.90 -19.01 -1.02
C LYS A 248 -0.13 -18.99 0.11
N LEU A 249 -1.29 -18.36 -0.08
CA LEU A 249 -2.29 -18.24 0.97
C LEU A 249 -2.90 -19.60 1.37
N LYS A 250 -2.96 -20.58 0.46
CA LYS A 250 -3.32 -21.97 0.80
C LYS A 250 -2.24 -22.65 1.65
N ASN A 251 -0.96 -22.50 1.31
CA ASN A 251 0.15 -23.08 2.07
C ASN A 251 0.28 -22.48 3.47
N TYR A 252 0.02 -21.17 3.60
CA TYR A 252 0.10 -20.42 4.86
C TYR A 252 -1.28 -20.12 5.46
N ARG A 253 -2.29 -20.96 5.19
CA ARG A 253 -3.66 -20.77 5.68
C ARG A 253 -3.74 -20.58 7.19
N ASP A 254 -3.02 -21.40 7.96
CA ASP A 254 -3.01 -21.30 9.43
C ASP A 254 -2.51 -19.92 9.90
N SER A 255 -1.48 -19.39 9.21
CA SER A 255 -0.90 -18.09 9.53
C SER A 255 -1.88 -16.96 9.18
N LEU A 256 -2.58 -17.07 8.05
CA LEU A 256 -3.63 -16.11 7.67
C LEU A 256 -4.75 -16.07 8.72
N GLU A 257 -5.23 -17.24 9.15
CA GLU A 257 -6.28 -17.33 10.17
C GLU A 257 -5.80 -16.82 11.54
N LYS A 258 -4.56 -17.09 11.93
CA LYS A 258 -3.96 -16.57 13.17
C LYS A 258 -3.89 -15.03 13.13
N LEU A 259 -3.42 -14.46 12.02
CA LEU A 259 -3.29 -13.00 11.88
C LEU A 259 -4.66 -12.31 11.90
N ALA A 260 -5.64 -12.86 11.18
CA ALA A 260 -7.01 -12.32 11.15
C ALA A 260 -7.69 -12.36 12.52
N LYS A 261 -7.50 -13.43 13.30
CA LYS A 261 -8.04 -13.53 14.68
C LYS A 261 -7.44 -12.46 15.60
N ILE A 262 -6.12 -12.27 15.56
CA ILE A 262 -5.45 -11.22 16.35
C ILE A 262 -6.00 -9.84 15.94
N LEU A 263 -6.21 -9.63 14.63
CA LEU A 263 -6.71 -8.37 14.10
C LEU A 263 -8.18 -8.11 14.48
N LEU A 264 -9.01 -9.15 14.58
CA LEU A 264 -10.39 -9.04 15.08
C LEU A 264 -10.44 -8.71 16.58
N GLU A 265 -9.47 -9.19 17.37
CA GLU A 265 -9.39 -8.92 18.81
C GLU A 265 -8.85 -7.52 19.11
N LYS A 266 -7.75 -7.12 18.44
CA LYS A 266 -7.05 -5.85 18.71
C LYS A 266 -7.50 -4.69 17.85
N GLU A 267 -8.20 -4.96 16.74
CA GLU A 267 -8.59 -4.01 15.68
C GLU A 267 -7.42 -3.32 14.93
N THR A 268 -6.23 -3.30 15.52
CA THR A 268 -4.99 -2.76 14.95
C THR A 268 -3.79 -3.55 15.47
N ILE A 269 -2.83 -3.83 14.59
CA ILE A 269 -1.57 -4.49 14.92
C ILE A 269 -0.42 -3.61 14.42
N ASP A 270 0.52 -3.29 15.31
CA ASP A 270 1.66 -2.43 15.02
C ASP A 270 2.90 -3.23 14.58
N GLY A 271 3.85 -2.53 13.97
CA GLY A 271 4.98 -3.11 13.24
C GLY A 271 5.90 -4.03 14.04
N ASP A 272 6.02 -3.86 15.36
CA ASP A 272 6.88 -4.75 16.16
C ASP A 272 6.23 -6.12 16.38
N GLU A 273 4.92 -6.19 16.58
CA GLU A 273 4.18 -7.46 16.62
C GLU A 273 4.16 -8.12 15.23
N LEU A 274 4.00 -7.32 14.18
CA LEU A 274 4.02 -7.80 12.79
C LEU A 274 5.39 -8.33 12.38
N LYS A 275 6.48 -7.73 12.86
CA LYS A 275 7.84 -8.25 12.62
C LYS A 275 8.06 -9.60 13.29
N GLN A 276 7.63 -9.76 14.54
CA GLN A 276 7.73 -11.05 15.22
C GLN A 276 6.94 -12.12 14.47
N PHE A 277 5.73 -11.78 14.03
CA PHE A 277 4.91 -12.66 13.21
C PHE A 277 5.57 -12.98 11.85
N ALA A 278 6.16 -11.99 11.19
CA ALA A 278 6.84 -12.18 9.91
C ALA A 278 8.04 -13.12 10.03
N GLU A 279 8.82 -13.02 11.11
CA GLU A 279 9.94 -13.95 11.37
C GLU A 279 9.45 -15.38 11.60
N GLU A 280 8.36 -15.58 12.37
CA GLU A 280 7.74 -16.91 12.54
C GLU A 280 7.33 -17.52 11.18
N VAL A 281 6.71 -16.72 10.31
CA VAL A 281 6.27 -17.15 8.99
C VAL A 281 7.46 -17.46 8.07
N ARG A 282 8.53 -16.64 8.11
CA ARG A 282 9.74 -16.82 7.30
C ARG A 282 10.53 -18.07 7.69
N VAL A 283 10.63 -18.37 8.99
CA VAL A 283 11.24 -19.62 9.45
C VAL A 283 10.49 -20.82 8.86
N ARG A 284 9.16 -20.83 8.94
CA ARG A 284 8.31 -21.89 8.37
C ARG A 284 8.47 -22.01 6.84
N ALA A 285 8.63 -20.88 6.15
CA ALA A 285 8.89 -20.87 4.70
C ALA A 285 10.25 -21.48 4.34
N SER A 286 11.29 -21.12 5.10
CA SER A 286 12.63 -21.67 4.89
C SER A 286 12.71 -23.19 5.16
N GLU A 287 11.94 -23.70 6.11
CA GLU A 287 11.81 -25.14 6.41
C GLU A 287 11.04 -25.90 5.33
N ALA A 288 10.10 -25.24 4.64
CA ALA A 288 9.35 -25.80 3.52
C ALA A 288 10.13 -25.82 2.19
N GLY A 289 11.36 -25.29 2.17
CA GLY A 289 12.21 -25.22 0.97
C GLY A 289 11.84 -24.09 -0.01
N GLU A 290 10.86 -23.26 0.34
CA GLU A 290 10.55 -22.00 -0.34
C GLU A 290 11.52 -20.95 0.22
N LYS A 291 12.67 -20.77 -0.42
CA LYS A 291 13.53 -19.62 -0.07
C LYS A 291 12.75 -18.33 -0.36
N PRO A 292 12.72 -17.38 0.59
CA PRO A 292 12.19 -16.05 0.32
C PRO A 292 12.99 -15.38 -0.80
#